data_AF-A0A3N5RQ65-F1
#
_entry.id   AF-A0A3N5RQ65-F1
#
_cell.length_a   1.000
_cell.length_b   1.000
_cell.length_c   1.000
_cell.angle_alpha   90.00
_cell.angle_beta   90.00
_cell.angle_gamma   90.00
#
_symmetry.space_group_name_H-M   'P 1'
#
loop_
_entity.id
_entity.type
_entity.pdbx_description
1 polymer ?
#
loop_
_entity_poly.entity_id
_entity_poly.type
_entity_poly.pdbx_seq_one_letter_code
_entity_poly.pdbx_strand_id
1 'polypeptide(L)'
;MQGFLIGNIILWSNGAIWKRLSDIGAPYLSASNKSVGVGQLERSLWFTIETGQVVRGTMTSAVRLAETEGLLRRGTITGNAILWDDGRNWTRLPDLRGDWTRSSSAAPTYVEQSGAALLFVNEVGATAAARFTSPFRIETTAEFGQVLSVFSIGPGTLLFSNGWLWKKSVATALDPIFARWKLWPHI
;
A
#
# COMPACT_ATOMS: atom_id res chain seq x y z
N MET A 1 12.53 -29.63 -19.87
CA MET A 1 12.69 -28.18 -20.09
C MET A 1 13.28 -27.59 -18.82
N GLN A 2 14.44 -26.93 -18.89
CA GLN A 2 15.11 -26.34 -17.73
C GLN A 2 15.02 -24.81 -17.81
N GLY A 3 14.98 -24.13 -16.67
CA GLY A 3 14.94 -22.68 -16.60
C GLY A 3 15.74 -22.14 -15.42
N PHE A 4 16.26 -20.93 -15.57
CA PHE A 4 17.03 -20.21 -14.56
C PHE A 4 16.20 -19.06 -14.01
N LEU A 5 16.05 -19.00 -12.68
CA LEU A 5 15.42 -17.86 -12.01
C LEU A 5 16.46 -16.76 -11.80
N ILE A 6 16.20 -15.58 -12.36
CA ILE A 6 17.02 -14.37 -12.19
C ILE A 6 16.09 -13.24 -11.73
N GLY A 7 16.14 -12.93 -10.43
CA GLY A 7 15.24 -11.95 -9.83
C GLY A 7 13.77 -12.32 -10.04
N ASN A 8 13.03 -11.51 -10.80
CA ASN A 8 11.61 -11.70 -11.12
C ASN A 8 11.38 -12.38 -12.48
N ILE A 9 12.41 -12.98 -13.07
CA ILE A 9 12.37 -13.53 -14.42
C ILE A 9 12.80 -15.00 -14.39
N ILE A 10 12.09 -15.86 -15.11
CA ILE A 10 12.55 -17.21 -15.46
C ILE A 10 13.00 -17.20 -16.91
N LEU A 11 14.27 -17.50 -17.15
CA LEU A 11 14.83 -17.70 -18.48
C LEU A 11 14.82 -19.20 -18.80
N TRP A 12 14.06 -19.60 -19.80
CA TRP A 12 13.96 -20.99 -20.23
C TRP A 12 15.04 -21.34 -21.25
N SER A 13 15.45 -22.61 -21.26
CA SER A 13 16.45 -23.13 -22.20
C SER A 13 16.04 -23.03 -23.68
N ASN A 14 14.76 -22.78 -23.98
CA ASN A 14 14.23 -22.54 -25.32
C ASN A 14 14.18 -21.04 -25.70
N GLY A 15 14.75 -20.15 -24.89
CA GLY A 15 14.73 -18.69 -25.09
C GLY A 15 13.46 -17.99 -24.61
N ALA A 16 12.46 -18.71 -24.11
CA ALA A 16 11.29 -18.08 -23.51
C ALA A 16 11.65 -17.34 -22.21
N ILE A 17 11.03 -16.18 -21.99
CA ILE A 17 11.25 -15.34 -20.82
C ILE A 17 9.92 -15.20 -20.09
N TRP A 18 9.82 -15.75 -18.88
CA TRP A 18 8.64 -15.55 -18.03
C TRP A 18 8.93 -14.46 -17.02
N LYS A 19 8.09 -13.43 -16.98
CA LYS A 19 8.19 -12.35 -16.00
C LYS A 19 7.12 -12.54 -14.94
N ARG A 20 7.50 -12.45 -13.68
CA ARG A 20 6.56 -12.41 -12.56
C ARG A 20 5.65 -11.20 -12.73
N LEU A 21 4.35 -11.39 -12.47
CA LEU A 21 3.39 -10.31 -12.43
C LEU A 21 3.72 -9.35 -11.29
N SER A 22 3.49 -8.06 -11.52
CA SER A 22 3.59 -7.06 -10.46
C SER A 22 2.55 -7.33 -9.37
N ASP A 23 2.96 -7.23 -8.11
CA ASP A 23 2.03 -7.21 -6.96
C ASP A 23 1.52 -5.78 -6.77
N ILE A 24 0.38 -5.51 -7.41
CA ILE A 24 -0.31 -4.23 -7.39
C ILE A 24 -1.37 -4.12 -6.28
N GLY A 25 -1.61 -5.17 -5.51
CA GLY A 25 -2.60 -5.15 -4.42
C GLY A 25 -2.17 -4.19 -3.30
N ALA A 26 -2.91 -3.11 -3.09
CA ALA A 26 -2.64 -2.10 -2.07
C ALA A 26 -3.76 -1.06 -1.98
N PRO A 27 -3.78 -0.25 -0.92
CA PRO A 27 -4.48 1.03 -0.93
C PRO A 27 -3.73 2.07 -1.78
N TYR A 28 -4.49 2.96 -2.41
CA TYR A 28 -4.02 4.04 -3.28
C TYR A 28 -4.75 5.34 -2.94
N LEU A 29 -4.16 6.47 -3.35
CA LEU A 29 -4.85 7.76 -3.46
C LEU A 29 -5.12 8.06 -4.93
N SER A 30 -6.33 8.50 -5.22
CA SER A 30 -6.65 9.10 -6.52
C SER A 30 -6.09 10.53 -6.62
N ALA A 31 -6.15 11.11 -7.82
CA ALA A 31 -5.77 12.50 -8.06
C ALA A 31 -6.59 13.52 -7.23
N SER A 32 -7.79 13.14 -6.76
CA SER A 32 -8.64 13.96 -5.88
C SER A 32 -8.37 13.73 -4.39
N ASN A 33 -7.28 13.04 -4.03
CA ASN A 33 -6.94 12.62 -2.66
C ASN A 33 -8.03 11.77 -1.98
N LYS A 34 -8.82 11.03 -2.77
CA LYS A 34 -9.78 10.05 -2.26
C LYS A 34 -9.12 8.69 -2.16
N SER A 35 -9.51 7.93 -1.14
CA SER A 35 -9.06 6.55 -0.96
C SER A 35 -9.63 5.69 -2.09
N VAL A 36 -8.76 4.98 -2.78
CA VAL A 36 -9.08 3.95 -3.77
C VAL A 36 -8.22 2.72 -3.48
N GLY A 37 -8.54 1.59 -4.10
CA GLY A 37 -7.88 0.33 -3.77
C GLY A 37 -7.76 -0.59 -4.95
N VAL A 38 -6.71 -1.41 -4.92
CA VAL A 38 -6.58 -2.57 -5.77
C VAL A 38 -6.43 -3.77 -4.86
N GLY A 39 -7.27 -4.77 -5.04
CA GLY A 39 -6.92 -6.12 -4.63
C GLY A 39 -6.61 -7.00 -5.82
N GLN A 40 -5.74 -7.97 -5.58
CA GLN A 40 -5.18 -8.80 -6.62
C GLN A 40 -5.08 -10.23 -6.11
N LEU A 41 -5.60 -11.15 -6.92
CA LEU A 41 -5.34 -12.57 -6.81
C LEU A 41 -4.88 -13.07 -8.18
N GLU A 42 -3.59 -13.40 -8.28
CA GLU A 42 -2.93 -13.75 -9.54
C GLU A 42 -3.09 -12.63 -10.60
N ARG A 43 -3.86 -12.90 -11.66
CA ARG A 43 -4.20 -11.94 -12.71
C ARG A 43 -5.53 -11.23 -12.46
N SER A 44 -6.38 -11.76 -11.59
CA SER A 44 -7.69 -11.18 -11.28
C SER A 44 -7.52 -9.98 -10.38
N LEU A 45 -8.20 -8.89 -10.74
CA LEU A 45 -8.16 -7.62 -10.02
C LEU A 45 -9.56 -7.20 -9.61
N TRP A 46 -9.64 -6.53 -8.46
CA TRP A 46 -10.80 -5.75 -8.06
C TRP A 46 -10.35 -4.36 -7.63
N PHE A 47 -11.02 -3.36 -8.16
CA PHE A 47 -10.73 -1.95 -7.96
C PHE A 47 -11.83 -1.34 -7.12
N THR A 48 -11.50 -0.86 -5.93
CA THR A 48 -12.41 -0.02 -5.14
C THR A 48 -12.21 1.43 -5.57
N ILE A 49 -13.20 2.02 -6.23
CA ILE A 49 -13.14 3.41 -6.72
C ILE A 49 -13.57 4.41 -5.64
N GLU A 50 -13.51 5.72 -5.96
CA GLU A 50 -13.72 6.80 -4.98
C GLU A 50 -15.11 6.79 -4.32
N THR A 51 -16.10 6.19 -4.97
CA THR A 51 -17.47 6.02 -4.45
C THR A 51 -17.64 4.79 -3.55
N GLY A 52 -16.58 4.01 -3.36
CA GLY A 52 -16.63 2.72 -2.66
C GLY A 52 -17.10 1.55 -3.54
N GLN A 53 -17.54 1.81 -4.78
CA GLN A 53 -17.91 0.75 -5.71
C GLN A 53 -16.71 -0.11 -6.08
N VAL A 54 -16.97 -1.40 -6.29
CA VAL A 54 -15.96 -2.36 -6.73
C VAL A 54 -16.16 -2.67 -8.21
N VAL A 55 -15.08 -2.54 -8.98
CA VAL A 55 -15.01 -2.84 -10.42
C VAL A 55 -13.99 -3.95 -10.65
N ARG A 56 -14.33 -4.98 -11.42
CA ARG A 56 -13.42 -6.07 -11.77
C ARG A 56 -12.46 -5.70 -12.89
N GLY A 57 -11.32 -6.37 -12.90
CA GLY A 57 -10.38 -6.31 -14.02
C GLY A 57 -9.38 -7.44 -14.05
N THR A 58 -8.40 -7.31 -14.94
CA THR A 58 -7.37 -8.32 -15.15
C THR A 58 -6.02 -7.70 -15.49
N MET A 59 -4.94 -8.37 -15.06
CA MET A 59 -3.58 -8.11 -15.53
C MET A 59 -3.42 -8.67 -16.94
N THR A 60 -3.20 -7.79 -17.91
CA THR A 60 -2.95 -8.15 -19.33
C THR A 60 -1.48 -8.37 -19.63
N SER A 61 -0.59 -7.82 -18.79
CA SER A 61 0.85 -8.11 -18.81
C SER A 61 1.46 -7.85 -17.42
N ALA A 62 2.78 -7.96 -17.28
CA ALA A 62 3.46 -7.64 -16.02
C ALA A 62 3.28 -6.17 -15.57
N VAL A 63 2.98 -5.25 -16.50
CA VAL A 63 2.88 -3.80 -16.23
C VAL A 63 1.58 -3.18 -16.76
N ARG A 64 0.65 -3.97 -17.28
CA ARG A 64 -0.62 -3.48 -17.80
C ARG A 64 -1.80 -4.24 -17.24
N LEU A 65 -2.88 -3.50 -17.06
CA LEU A 65 -4.15 -3.97 -16.52
C LEU A 65 -5.31 -3.35 -17.28
N ALA A 66 -6.47 -3.98 -17.20
CA ALA A 66 -7.71 -3.46 -17.77
C ALA A 66 -8.88 -3.77 -16.84
N GLU A 67 -9.81 -2.84 -16.74
CA GLU A 67 -11.13 -3.12 -16.19
C GLU A 67 -11.91 -4.00 -17.16
N THR A 68 -12.61 -4.99 -16.63
CA THR A 68 -13.45 -5.91 -17.41
C THR A 68 -14.93 -5.53 -17.34
N GLU A 69 -15.27 -4.57 -16.46
CA GLU A 69 -16.60 -4.00 -16.29
C GLU A 69 -16.49 -2.51 -15.95
N GLY A 70 -17.63 -1.82 -15.81
CA GLY A 70 -17.65 -0.39 -15.50
C GLY A 70 -17.20 0.47 -16.67
N LEU A 71 -16.11 1.22 -16.50
CA LEU A 71 -15.63 2.17 -17.51
C LEU A 71 -14.67 1.54 -18.53
N LEU A 72 -14.31 0.25 -18.38
CA LEU A 72 -13.44 -0.50 -19.30
C LEU A 72 -12.07 0.17 -19.54
N ARG A 73 -11.55 0.84 -18.51
CA ARG A 73 -10.30 1.59 -18.59
C ARG A 73 -9.09 0.69 -18.69
N ARG A 74 -8.02 1.20 -19.29
CA ARG A 74 -6.72 0.52 -19.37
C ARG A 74 -5.69 1.27 -18.54
N GLY A 75 -5.00 0.53 -17.69
CA GLY A 75 -3.98 1.06 -16.79
C GLY A 75 -2.58 0.61 -17.17
N THR A 76 -1.61 1.50 -16.96
CA THR A 76 -0.18 1.19 -17.01
C THR A 76 0.44 1.42 -15.63
N ILE A 77 1.16 0.42 -15.13
CA ILE A 77 1.86 0.47 -13.86
C ILE A 77 3.20 1.19 -14.07
N THR A 78 3.43 2.28 -13.33
CA THR A 78 4.64 3.11 -13.41
C THR A 78 5.18 3.38 -12.01
N GLY A 79 6.17 2.59 -11.60
CA GLY A 79 6.70 2.64 -10.23
C GLY A 79 5.60 2.37 -9.20
N ASN A 80 5.28 3.37 -8.37
CA ASN A 80 4.23 3.30 -7.35
C ASN A 80 2.86 3.80 -7.83
N ALA A 81 2.68 4.02 -9.14
CA ALA A 81 1.45 4.57 -9.68
C ALA A 81 0.78 3.64 -10.70
N ILE A 82 -0.54 3.80 -10.83
CA ILE A 82 -1.32 3.29 -11.96
C ILE A 82 -1.82 4.51 -12.74
N LEU A 83 -1.33 4.65 -13.96
CA LEU A 83 -1.79 5.66 -14.90
C LEU A 83 -2.90 5.06 -15.76
N TRP A 84 -4.10 5.59 -15.64
CA TRP A 84 -5.25 5.21 -16.45
C TRP A 84 -5.28 6.00 -17.76
N ASP A 85 -5.81 5.39 -18.82
CA ASP A 85 -5.97 5.99 -20.14
C ASP A 85 -6.96 7.15 -20.19
N ASP A 86 -7.83 7.26 -19.19
CA ASP A 86 -8.75 8.40 -18.98
C ASP A 86 -8.08 9.62 -18.30
N GLY A 87 -6.77 9.56 -18.07
CA GLY A 87 -5.98 10.62 -17.42
C GLY A 87 -5.96 10.57 -15.89
N ARG A 88 -6.70 9.65 -15.24
CA ARG A 88 -6.62 9.47 -13.79
C ARG A 88 -5.29 8.83 -13.40
N ASN A 89 -4.77 9.24 -12.25
CA ASN A 89 -3.58 8.67 -11.66
C ASN A 89 -3.89 8.18 -10.25
N TRP A 90 -3.56 6.92 -9.97
CA TRP A 90 -3.66 6.33 -8.64
C TRP A 90 -2.26 6.10 -8.08
N THR A 91 -1.94 6.76 -6.97
CA THR A 91 -0.63 6.65 -6.34
C THR A 91 -0.71 5.74 -5.11
N ARG A 92 0.10 4.69 -5.09
CA ARG A 92 0.13 3.70 -4.01
C ARG A 92 0.50 4.37 -2.69
N LEU A 93 -0.24 4.00 -1.65
CA LEU A 93 0.10 4.36 -0.27
C LEU A 93 1.11 3.37 0.31
N PRO A 94 2.09 3.84 1.12
CA PRO A 94 2.96 2.94 1.86
C PRO A 94 2.15 2.12 2.86
N ASP A 95 2.63 0.91 3.16
CA ASP A 95 2.05 0.06 4.20
C ASP A 95 2.68 0.40 5.55
N LEU A 96 1.94 1.14 6.37
CA LEU A 96 2.36 1.55 7.70
C LEU A 96 1.89 0.60 8.80
N ARG A 97 1.11 -0.43 8.46
CA ARG A 97 0.52 -1.34 9.46
C ARG A 97 1.58 -2.07 10.27
N GLY A 98 1.18 -2.41 11.49
CA GLY A 98 1.92 -3.30 12.37
C GLY A 98 2.61 -2.56 13.51
N ASP A 99 3.57 -3.25 14.11
CA ASP A 99 4.29 -2.76 15.28
C ASP A 99 5.40 -1.78 14.92
N TRP A 100 5.56 -0.79 15.79
CA TRP A 100 6.54 0.27 15.72
C TRP A 100 7.19 0.44 17.09
N THR A 101 8.35 1.09 17.12
CA THR A 101 9.02 1.51 18.35
C THR A 101 9.32 2.98 18.32
N ARG A 102 9.09 3.65 19.45
CA ARG A 102 9.49 5.06 19.63
C ARG A 102 11.00 5.11 19.86
N SER A 103 11.73 5.78 18.98
CA SER A 103 13.21 5.76 18.99
C SER A 103 13.84 6.25 20.28
N SER A 104 13.18 7.14 21.03
CA SER A 104 13.69 7.70 22.28
C SER A 104 13.57 6.77 23.48
N SER A 105 12.64 5.79 23.45
CA SER A 105 12.34 4.93 24.60
C SER A 105 12.34 3.43 24.26
N ALA A 106 12.43 3.07 22.99
CA ALA A 106 12.15 1.73 22.46
C ALA A 106 10.77 1.18 22.86
N ALA A 107 9.86 2.05 23.33
CA ALA A 107 8.55 1.63 23.78
C ALA A 107 7.69 1.16 22.59
N PRO A 108 6.91 0.09 22.76
CA PRO A 108 6.08 -0.46 21.70
C PRO A 108 4.96 0.51 21.34
N THR A 109 4.69 0.63 20.05
CA THR A 109 3.65 1.47 19.46
C THR A 109 3.06 0.71 18.27
N TYR A 110 1.88 1.09 17.81
CA TYR A 110 1.17 0.32 16.79
C TYR A 110 0.45 1.24 15.81
N VAL A 111 0.30 0.78 14.56
CA VAL A 111 -0.44 1.48 13.51
C VAL A 111 -1.43 0.54 12.84
N GLU A 112 -2.69 0.93 12.85
CA GLU A 112 -3.70 0.36 11.95
C GLU A 112 -3.83 1.23 10.70
N GLN A 113 -4.10 0.60 9.57
CA GLN A 113 -4.34 1.27 8.31
C GLN A 113 -5.49 0.61 7.57
N SER A 114 -6.47 1.42 7.20
CA SER A 114 -7.57 1.04 6.33
C SER A 114 -7.67 2.08 5.22
N GLY A 115 -7.04 1.76 4.08
CA GLY A 115 -7.05 2.64 2.92
C GLY A 115 -6.11 3.82 3.16
N ALA A 116 -6.66 5.01 3.00
CA ALA A 116 -6.03 6.25 3.41
C ALA A 116 -6.20 6.60 4.90
N ALA A 117 -7.08 5.89 5.64
CA ALA A 117 -7.29 6.12 7.07
C ALA A 117 -6.27 5.34 7.91
N LEU A 118 -5.88 5.94 9.03
CA LEU A 118 -4.87 5.44 9.95
C LEU A 118 -5.34 5.61 11.39
N LEU A 119 -4.95 4.68 12.26
CA LEU A 119 -5.05 4.80 13.70
C LEU A 119 -3.67 4.55 14.30
N PHE A 120 -3.09 5.57 14.94
CA PHE A 120 -1.87 5.42 15.71
C PHE A 120 -2.23 5.03 17.13
N VAL A 121 -1.45 4.12 17.74
CA VAL A 121 -1.55 3.75 19.14
C VAL A 121 -0.17 3.89 19.76
N ASN A 122 -0.05 4.68 20.83
CA ASN A 122 1.22 4.88 21.51
C ASN A 122 1.48 3.84 22.61
N GLU A 123 2.59 4.00 23.32
CA GLU A 123 3.07 3.08 24.35
C GLU A 123 2.19 2.95 25.59
N VAL A 124 1.28 3.91 25.82
CA VAL A 124 0.30 3.86 26.91
C VAL A 124 -1.10 3.51 26.42
N GLY A 125 -1.25 3.13 25.15
CA GLY A 125 -2.52 2.77 24.54
C GLY A 125 -3.39 3.95 24.10
N ALA A 126 -2.89 5.18 24.19
CA ALA A 126 -3.60 6.34 23.66
C ALA A 126 -3.59 6.31 22.13
N THR A 127 -4.71 6.67 21.52
CA THR A 127 -4.91 6.56 20.09
C THR A 127 -4.99 7.91 19.42
N ALA A 128 -4.58 7.99 18.15
CA ALA A 128 -4.76 9.18 17.32
C ALA A 128 -5.21 8.78 15.92
N ALA A 129 -6.41 9.21 15.54
CA ALA A 129 -6.89 9.03 14.18
C ALA A 129 -6.11 9.94 13.22
N ALA A 130 -5.83 9.43 12.04
CA ALA A 130 -5.07 10.13 11.02
C ALA A 130 -5.48 9.71 9.61
N ARG A 131 -5.02 10.46 8.62
CA ARG A 131 -5.24 10.14 7.21
C ARG A 131 -4.06 10.53 6.35
N PHE A 132 -3.81 9.78 5.29
CA PHE A 132 -2.91 10.21 4.23
C PHE A 132 -3.51 11.39 3.46
N THR A 133 -2.71 12.42 3.24
CA THR A 133 -2.99 13.51 2.28
C THR A 133 -2.09 13.45 1.05
N SER A 134 -1.00 12.67 1.15
CA SER A 134 -0.19 12.21 0.02
C SER A 134 0.52 10.92 0.45
N PRO A 135 1.17 10.16 -0.45
CA PRO A 135 1.95 8.98 -0.07
C PRO A 135 3.06 9.23 0.97
N PHE A 136 3.46 10.48 1.18
CA PHE A 136 4.55 10.85 2.09
C PHE A 136 4.10 11.76 3.24
N ARG A 137 2.81 12.13 3.28
CA ARG A 137 2.27 13.06 4.28
C ARG A 137 0.97 12.53 4.88
N ILE A 138 0.91 12.57 6.20
CA ILE A 138 -0.23 12.18 7.01
C ILE A 138 -0.63 13.36 7.88
N GLU A 139 -1.93 13.56 8.05
CA GLU A 139 -2.53 14.49 8.98
C GLU A 139 -3.20 13.72 10.10
N THR A 140 -2.90 14.05 11.36
CA THR A 140 -3.59 13.49 12.52
C THR A 140 -4.65 14.47 13.01
N THR A 141 -5.82 13.97 13.40
CA THR A 141 -6.71 14.74 14.26
C THR A 141 -6.11 14.74 15.67
N ALA A 142 -6.25 15.84 16.39
CA ALA A 142 -5.56 16.07 17.65
C ALA A 142 -5.90 15.00 18.70
N GLU A 143 -5.01 14.03 18.92
CA GLU A 143 -4.96 13.22 20.14
C GLU A 143 -3.58 12.59 20.38
N PHE A 144 -2.58 13.48 20.36
CA PHE A 144 -1.38 13.42 21.23
C PHE A 144 -1.17 14.80 21.89
N GLY A 145 -2.27 15.51 22.17
CA GLY A 145 -2.28 16.90 22.67
C GLY A 145 -2.07 17.99 21.61
N GLN A 146 -1.72 17.66 20.37
CA GLN A 146 -1.54 18.61 19.25
C GLN A 146 -1.86 17.98 17.89
N VAL A 147 -2.18 18.80 16.87
CA VAL A 147 -2.21 18.38 15.46
C VAL A 147 -0.78 18.14 15.02
N LEU A 148 -0.48 16.91 14.56
CA LEU A 148 0.84 16.56 14.07
C LEU A 148 0.78 16.32 12.55
N SER A 149 1.75 16.88 11.83
CA SER A 149 2.05 16.38 10.49
C SER A 149 3.06 15.26 10.63
N VAL A 150 2.73 14.08 10.11
CA VAL A 150 3.65 12.95 10.09
C VAL A 150 4.21 12.79 8.69
N PHE A 151 5.53 12.77 8.61
CA PHE A 151 6.26 12.54 7.38
C PHE A 151 6.76 11.10 7.38
N SER A 152 6.38 10.35 6.35
CA SER A 152 7.05 9.09 6.05
C SER A 152 8.38 9.43 5.41
N ILE A 153 9.46 9.40 6.19
CA ILE A 153 10.80 9.84 5.76
C ILE A 153 11.63 8.71 5.14
N GLY A 154 10.99 7.61 4.75
CA GLY A 154 11.65 6.47 4.13
C GLY A 154 11.03 5.14 4.53
N PRO A 155 11.59 4.01 4.09
CA PRO A 155 11.10 2.70 4.48
C PRO A 155 11.21 2.52 5.99
N GLY A 156 10.06 2.34 6.64
CA GLY A 156 9.97 1.98 8.05
C GLY A 156 10.32 3.10 9.04
N THR A 157 10.20 4.38 8.67
CA THR A 157 10.42 5.48 9.60
C THR A 157 9.34 6.55 9.48
N LEU A 158 8.77 6.96 10.62
CA LEU A 158 7.80 8.05 10.72
C LEU A 158 8.37 9.16 11.61
N LEU A 159 8.43 10.37 11.05
CA LEU A 159 8.83 11.57 11.77
C LEU A 159 7.59 12.44 12.00
N PHE A 160 7.28 12.68 13.26
CA PHE A 160 6.20 13.55 13.68
C PHE A 160 6.71 14.98 13.82
N SER A 161 5.86 15.98 13.58
CA SER A 161 6.23 17.40 13.68
C SER A 161 6.65 17.85 15.08
N ASN A 162 6.31 17.09 16.12
CA ASN A 162 6.81 17.31 17.49
C ASN A 162 8.21 16.69 17.73
N GLY A 163 8.85 16.18 16.68
CA GLY A 163 10.18 15.55 16.72
C GLY A 163 10.18 14.08 17.13
N TRP A 164 9.02 13.46 17.38
CA TRP A 164 9.01 12.01 17.65
C TRP A 164 9.39 11.23 16.40
N LEU A 165 10.19 10.19 16.60
CA LEU A 165 10.66 9.31 15.54
C LEU A 165 10.25 7.88 15.85
N TRP A 166 9.35 7.33 15.04
CA TRP A 166 8.98 5.93 15.14
C TRP A 166 9.69 5.11 14.08
N LYS A 167 10.21 3.95 14.47
CA LYS A 167 10.85 2.99 13.58
C LYS A 167 10.00 1.74 13.53
N LYS A 168 9.75 1.24 12.32
CA LYS A 168 8.97 0.03 12.11
C LYS A 168 9.74 -1.12 12.75
N SER A 169 9.07 -1.90 13.58
CA SER A 169 9.67 -3.09 14.16
C SER A 169 10.10 -4.00 13.03
N VAL A 170 11.26 -4.65 13.18
CA VAL A 170 11.76 -5.56 12.15
C VAL A 170 10.76 -6.70 12.04
N ALA A 171 10.14 -6.81 10.87
CA ALA A 171 9.29 -7.93 10.52
C ALA A 171 10.03 -9.24 10.85
N THR A 172 9.47 -10.06 11.72
CA THR A 172 9.96 -11.42 11.91
C THR A 172 9.80 -12.19 10.60
N ALA A 173 10.50 -13.32 10.44
CA ALA A 173 10.47 -14.11 9.20
C ALA A 173 9.06 -14.54 8.74
N LEU A 174 8.06 -14.46 9.63
CA LEU A 174 6.67 -14.81 9.37
C LEU A 174 5.80 -13.63 8.90
N ASP A 175 6.19 -12.39 9.18
CA ASP A 175 5.37 -11.22 8.86
C ASP A 175 5.16 -10.98 7.35
N PRO A 176 6.14 -11.21 6.45
CA PRO A 176 5.91 -11.14 5.00
C PRO A 176 4.96 -12.22 4.48
N ILE A 177 4.87 -13.35 5.19
CA ILE A 177 4.00 -14.49 4.83
C ILE A 177 2.55 -14.14 5.14
N PHE A 178 2.28 -13.56 6.31
CA PHE A 178 0.94 -13.11 6.71
C PHE A 178 0.54 -11.77 6.07
N ALA A 179 1.48 -10.87 5.77
CA ALA A 179 1.20 -9.63 5.03
C ALA A 179 0.74 -9.86 3.58
N ARG A 180 1.04 -11.03 3.00
CA ARG A 180 0.50 -11.47 1.70
C ARG A 180 -0.96 -11.91 1.79
N TRP A 181 -1.43 -12.28 2.96
CA TRP A 181 -2.83 -12.57 3.22
C TRP A 181 -3.52 -11.22 3.50
N LYS A 182 -3.57 -10.38 2.47
CA LYS A 182 -4.37 -9.15 2.44
C LYS A 182 -5.86 -9.52 2.35
N LEU A 183 -6.36 -10.25 3.35
CA LEU A 183 -7.77 -10.35 3.65
C LEU A 183 -8.17 -9.00 4.22
N TRP A 184 -8.64 -8.11 3.34
CA TRP A 184 -9.58 -7.09 3.76
C TRP A 184 -10.82 -7.79 4.33
N PRO A 185 -11.52 -7.19 5.31
CA PRO A 185 -12.58 -7.87 6.02
C PRO A 185 -13.64 -8.38 5.04
N HIS A 186 -14.10 -9.58 5.35
CA HIS A 186 -15.20 -10.28 4.69
C HIS A 186 -16.41 -9.36 4.50
N ILE A 187 -16.96 -9.41 3.27
CA ILE A 187 -18.38 -9.21 2.90
C ILE A 187 -18.99 -7.86 3.32
#